data_AF-A0A4W6BL10-F1
#
_entry.id   AF-A0A4W6BL10-F1
#
_cell.length_a   1.000
_cell.length_b   1.000
_cell.length_c   1.000
_cell.angle_alpha   90.00
_cell.angle_beta   90.00
_cell.angle_gamma   90.00
#
_symmetry.space_group_name_H-M   'P 1'
#
loop_
_entity.id
_entity.type
_entity.pdbx_description
1 polymer ?
#
loop_
_entity_poly.entity_id
_entity_poly.type
_entity_poly.pdbx_seq_one_letter_code
_entity_poly.pdbx_strand_id
1 'polypeptide(L)'
;MAERRPKRIRSVEYGLKKKGYDQARGKCRVNIGEAFQRWRDLRELLGLKLDADVALFLLDRCATMFHTASRSISFCPICQCL
;
A
#
# COMPACT_ATOMS: atom_id res chain seq x y z
N MET A 1 -33.03 6.92 28.12
CA MET A 1 -32.28 5.65 28.02
C MET A 1 -32.21 5.28 26.54
N ALA A 2 -31.05 5.23 25.90
CA ALA A 2 -30.96 4.84 24.48
C ALA A 2 -31.13 3.34 24.34
N GLU A 3 -32.21 2.90 23.70
CA GLU A 3 -32.51 1.49 23.48
C GLU A 3 -31.44 0.83 22.60
N ARG A 4 -30.83 -0.26 23.07
CA ARG A 4 -29.78 -0.97 22.34
C ARG A 4 -30.42 -1.73 21.18
N ARG A 5 -30.28 -1.21 19.95
CA ARG A 5 -30.73 -1.91 18.74
C ARG A 5 -30.05 -3.29 18.66
N PRO A 6 -30.82 -4.39 18.48
CA PRO A 6 -30.24 -5.71 18.32
C PRO A 6 -29.33 -5.75 17.09
N LYS A 7 -28.10 -6.26 17.25
CA LYS A 7 -27.14 -6.39 16.15
C LYS A 7 -27.68 -7.41 15.16
N ARG A 8 -27.87 -7.00 13.91
CA ARG A 8 -28.28 -7.87 12.80
C ARG A 8 -27.30 -9.04 12.69
N ILE A 9 -27.75 -10.23 13.05
CA ILE A 9 -26.99 -11.46 12.88
C ILE A 9 -26.97 -11.78 11.38
N ARG A 10 -25.78 -11.83 10.79
CA ARG A 10 -25.58 -12.19 9.39
C ARG A 10 -25.33 -13.69 9.27
N SER A 11 -25.74 -14.29 8.16
CA SER A 11 -25.57 -15.72 7.88
C SER A 11 -24.10 -16.15 7.95
N VAL A 12 -23.85 -17.40 8.34
CA VAL A 12 -22.51 -17.99 8.45
C VAL A 12 -21.73 -17.89 7.13
N GLU A 13 -22.41 -18.12 6.00
CA GLU A 13 -21.84 -17.95 4.65
C GLU A 13 -21.29 -16.54 4.38
N TYR A 14 -22.00 -15.50 4.85
CA TYR A 14 -21.53 -14.12 4.73
C TYR A 14 -20.25 -13.92 5.55
N GLY A 15 -20.16 -14.53 6.74
CA GLY A 15 -18.97 -14.49 7.58
C GLY A 15 -17.75 -15.14 6.92
N LEU A 16 -17.93 -16.29 6.28
CA LEU A 16 -16.87 -17.00 5.55
C LEU A 16 -16.37 -16.20 4.35
N LYS A 17 -17.29 -15.67 3.52
CA LYS A 17 -16.95 -14.81 2.39
C LYS A 17 -16.18 -13.57 2.86
N LYS A 18 -16.66 -12.91 3.92
CA LYS A 18 -15.98 -11.74 4.51
C LYS A 18 -14.56 -12.07 4.99
N LYS A 19 -14.36 -13.20 5.67
CA LYS A 19 -13.02 -13.64 6.14
C LYS A 19 -12.05 -13.84 4.98
N GLY A 20 -12.50 -14.43 3.87
CA GLY A 20 -11.67 -14.60 2.66
C GLY A 20 -11.22 -13.26 2.08
N TYR A 21 -12.15 -12.31 1.93
CA TYR A 21 -11.82 -10.95 1.46
C TYR A 21 -10.90 -10.20 2.43
N ASP A 22 -11.11 -10.35 3.73
CA ASP A 22 -10.29 -9.72 4.77
C ASP A 22 -8.86 -10.28 4.75
N GLN A 23 -8.71 -11.60 4.60
CA GLN A 23 -7.41 -12.26 4.46
C GLN A 23 -6.67 -11.83 3.19
N ALA A 24 -7.37 -11.72 2.06
CA ALA A 24 -6.79 -11.22 0.82
C ALA A 24 -6.35 -9.75 0.95
N ARG A 25 -7.18 -8.92 1.60
CA ARG A 25 -6.84 -7.51 1.88
C ARG A 25 -5.70 -7.36 2.87
N GLY A 26 -5.61 -8.22 3.89
CA GLY A 26 -4.55 -8.20 4.88
C GLY A 26 -3.16 -8.33 4.26
N LYS A 27 -3.03 -9.10 3.16
CA LYS A 27 -1.77 -9.26 2.41
C LYS A 27 -1.33 -7.98 1.69
N CYS A 28 -2.27 -7.14 1.29
CA CYS A 28 -2.00 -5.90 0.53
C CYS A 28 -2.18 -4.64 1.39
N ARG A 29 -2.39 -4.78 2.70
CA ARG A 29 -2.64 -3.66 3.59
C ARG A 29 -1.33 -3.00 4.00
N VAL A 30 -1.07 -1.81 3.46
CA VAL A 30 0.03 -0.95 3.89
C VAL A 30 -0.45 -0.08 5.04
N ASN A 31 0.17 -0.20 6.22
CA ASN A 31 -0.12 0.67 7.35
C ASN A 31 0.80 1.91 7.26
N ILE A 32 0.25 3.03 6.82
CA ILE A 32 1.02 4.28 6.63
C ILE A 32 1.30 4.97 7.98
N GLY A 33 0.43 4.78 9.00
CA GLY A 33 0.67 5.24 10.37
C GLY A 33 1.02 6.73 10.46
N GLU A 34 2.15 7.05 11.08
CA GLU A 34 2.67 8.42 11.24
C GLU A 34 2.90 9.13 9.90
N ALA A 35 3.27 8.39 8.84
CA ALA A 35 3.47 8.95 7.52
C ALA A 35 2.15 9.35 6.82
N PHE A 36 0.98 9.08 7.42
CA PHE A 36 -0.31 9.34 6.77
C PHE A 36 -0.54 10.82 6.52
N GLN A 37 -0.14 11.69 7.47
CA GLN A 37 -0.26 13.12 7.27
C GLN A 37 0.64 13.59 6.12
N ARG A 38 1.92 13.18 6.14
CA ARG A 38 2.88 13.48 5.07
C ARG A 38 2.41 12.97 3.70
N TRP A 39 1.76 11.81 3.67
CA TRP A 39 1.19 11.23 2.46
C TRP A 39 0.05 12.09 1.89
N ARG A 40 -0.85 12.59 2.75
CA ARG A 40 -1.92 13.50 2.33
C ARG A 40 -1.37 14.84 1.84
N ASP A 41 -0.43 15.41 2.59
CA ASP A 41 0.21 16.68 2.20
C ASP A 41 0.88 16.53 0.83
N LEU A 42 1.61 15.42 0.61
CA LEU A 42 2.24 15.11 -0.67
C LEU A 42 1.21 14.95 -1.79
N ARG A 43 0.09 14.28 -1.51
CA ARG A 43 -0.99 14.09 -2.48
C ARG A 43 -1.63 15.42 -2.89
N GLU A 44 -1.88 16.31 -1.93
CA GLU A 44 -2.43 17.64 -2.18
C GLU A 44 -1.45 18.52 -2.97
N LEU A 45 -0.17 18.50 -2.61
CA LEU A 45 0.88 19.23 -3.32
C LEU A 45 1.05 18.79 -4.77
N LEU A 46 0.94 17.49 -5.05
CA LEU A 46 1.03 16.94 -6.40
C LEU A 46 -0.30 17.03 -7.18
N GLY A 47 -1.39 17.45 -6.52
CA GLY A 47 -2.73 17.50 -7.14
C GLY A 47 -3.29 16.13 -7.52
N LEU A 48 -2.82 15.06 -6.87
CA LEU A 48 -3.17 13.68 -7.23
C LEU A 48 -4.48 13.23 -6.56
N LYS A 49 -5.32 12.55 -7.34
CA LYS A 49 -6.64 12.13 -6.87
C LYS A 49 -6.61 10.78 -6.16
N LEU A 50 -5.70 9.87 -6.54
CA LEU A 50 -5.60 8.55 -5.92
C LEU A 50 -4.25 8.36 -5.22
N ASP A 51 -4.28 7.63 -4.12
CA ASP A 51 -3.06 7.22 -3.41
C ASP A 51 -2.19 6.29 -4.28
N ALA A 52 -2.79 5.55 -5.21
CA ALA A 52 -2.06 4.75 -6.19
C ALA A 52 -1.14 5.61 -7.09
N ASP A 53 -1.59 6.79 -7.51
CA ASP A 53 -0.79 7.69 -8.33
C ASP A 53 0.40 8.25 -7.55
N VAL A 54 0.20 8.56 -6.26
CA VAL A 54 1.28 9.00 -5.36
C VAL A 54 2.32 7.89 -5.19
N ALA A 55 1.86 6.65 -5.02
CA ALA A 55 2.75 5.49 -4.93
C ALA A 55 3.57 5.29 -6.22
N LEU A 56 2.92 5.35 -7.38
CA LEU A 56 3.60 5.24 -8.68
C LEU A 56 4.62 6.36 -8.87
N PHE A 57 4.25 7.61 -8.59
CA PHE A 57 5.17 8.73 -8.65
C PHE A 57 6.41 8.54 -7.77
N LEU A 58 6.23 8.06 -6.54
CA LEU A 58 7.34 7.75 -5.64
C LEU A 58 8.22 6.62 -6.20
N LEU A 59 7.62 5.57 -6.77
CA LEU A 59 8.34 4.45 -7.39
C LEU A 59 9.16 4.90 -8.60
N ASP A 60 8.60 5.73 -9.48
CA ASP A 60 9.30 6.30 -10.65
C ASP A 60 10.51 7.15 -10.20
N ARG A 61 10.35 7.97 -9.15
CA ARG A 61 11.44 8.77 -8.60
C ARG A 61 12.53 7.92 -7.94
N CYS A 62 12.15 6.88 -7.21
CA CYS A 62 13.11 5.94 -6.63
C CYS A 62 13.86 5.16 -7.72
N ALA A 63 13.15 4.58 -8.69
CA ALA A 63 13.76 3.79 -9.77
C ALA A 63 14.73 4.61 -10.62
N THR A 64 14.40 5.88 -10.90
CA THR A 64 15.31 6.79 -11.61
C THR A 64 16.56 7.14 -10.80
N MET A 65 16.45 7.35 -9.49
CA MET A 65 17.61 7.56 -8.61
C MET A 65 18.51 6.32 -8.51
N PHE A 66 17.93 5.12 -8.45
CA PHE A 66 18.72 3.88 -8.43
C PHE A 66 19.33 3.56 -9.80
N HIS A 67 18.65 3.86 -10.91
CA HIS A 67 19.19 3.58 -12.25
C HIS A 67 20.32 4.54 -12.64
N THR A 68 20.31 5.79 -12.18
CA THR A 68 21.44 6.72 -12.37
C THR A 68 22.63 6.38 -11.49
N ALA A 69 22.42 5.87 -10.26
CA ALA A 69 23.48 5.30 -9.44
C ALA A 69 24.07 4.00 -10.04
N SER A 70 23.23 3.19 -10.70
CA SER A 70 23.66 1.95 -11.38
C SER A 70 24.38 2.16 -12.71
N ARG A 71 24.30 3.34 -13.35
CA ARG A 71 25.12 3.65 -14.54
C ARG A 71 26.59 3.90 -14.22
N SER A 72 26.96 3.93 -12.94
CA SER A 72 28.36 4.02 -12.47
C SER A 72 28.80 2.83 -11.62
N ILE A 73 28.00 1.76 -11.54
CA ILE A 73 28.42 0.50 -10.95
C ILE A 73 28.58 -0.50 -12.10
N SER A 74 29.79 -0.45 -12.65
CA SER A 74 30.42 -1.56 -13.36
C SER A 74 29.98 -2.91 -12.77
N PHE A 75 29.33 -3.71 -13.62
CA PHE A 75 29.47 -5.17 -13.70
C PHE A 75 30.17 -5.79 -12.48
N CYS A 76 29.40 -6.09 -11.42
CA CYS A 76 29.89 -6.91 -10.33
C CYS A 76 29.55 -8.38 -10.66
N PRO A 77 30.52 -9.26 -10.95
CA PRO A 77 30.27 -10.64 -11.37
C PRO A 77 29.89 -11.58 -10.22
N ILE A 78 29.45 -11.05 -9.07
CA ILE A 78 29.22 -11.86 -7.85
C ILE A 78 27.79 -12.43 -7.79
N CYS A 79 26.84 -11.95 -8.60
CA CYS A 79 25.48 -12.53 -8.68
C CYS A 79 25.31 -13.59 -9.78
N GLN A 80 26.36 -14.34 -10.11
CA GLN A 80 26.23 -15.66 -10.71
C GLN A 80 26.72 -16.69 -9.69
N CYS A 81 25.93 -16.97 -8.65
CA CYS A 81 26.02 -18.22 -7.90
C CYS A 81 24.77 -18.40 -7.01
N LEU A 82 23.95 -19.38 -7.42
CA LEU A 82 22.91 -20.11 -6.66
C LEU A 82 21.58 -19.42 -6.32
#